data_AF-A0A6L6IYS1-F1
#
_entry.id   AF-A0A6L6IYS1-F1
#
_cell.length_a   1.000
_cell.length_b   1.000
_cell.length_c   1.000
_cell.angle_alpha   90.00
_cell.angle_beta   90.00
_cell.angle_gamma   90.00
#
_symmetry.space_group_name_H-M   'P 1'
#
loop_
_entity.id
_entity.type
_entity.pdbx_description
1 polymer ?
#
loop_
_entity_poly.entity_id
_entity_poly.type
_entity_poly.pdbx_seq_one_letter_code
_entity_poly.pdbx_strand_id
1 'polypeptide(L)'
;MSFTVTHNASDRGGVTAVQIDGARLSVFLPRVVEEYAEIGPTLRAHNQAVVGYLNRLADEFRDGLTGAKFTAEKEKTGRMMLPGFVSAVKAVQKEHAAVKLARIEMARLDESKAPSPIVRSDLRRRVFAQDAPNRIASLNNANYELACACYEVGPDYFAVDDRIWEKFEQRWIVLNHVKKSNLVLPRQSTPENLTESGNDDQRAEALAQKAVDKLTHRAETLELAEDYLKQILRAVSVLTGLSAMDVLKEAGLASDD
;
A
#
# COMPACT_ATOMS: atom_id res chain seq x y z
N MET A 1 -6.75 38.80 -9.37
CA MET A 1 -7.09 37.69 -8.46
C MET A 1 -8.04 36.79 -9.19
N SER A 2 -7.79 35.48 -9.22
CA SER A 2 -8.64 34.51 -9.93
C SER A 2 -8.81 33.26 -9.09
N PHE A 3 -10.05 32.80 -8.92
CA PHE A 3 -10.37 31.56 -8.23
C PHE A 3 -11.41 30.75 -9.03
N THR A 4 -11.06 29.53 -9.42
CA THR A 4 -11.98 28.61 -10.09
C THR A 4 -11.82 27.20 -9.55
N VAL A 5 -12.93 26.45 -9.52
CA VAL A 5 -12.96 25.03 -9.14
C VAL A 5 -13.64 24.25 -10.24
N THR A 6 -13.06 23.12 -10.62
CA THR A 6 -13.65 22.19 -11.58
C THR A 6 -13.56 20.79 -11.00
N HIS A 7 -14.69 20.11 -10.91
CA HIS A 7 -14.77 18.74 -10.44
C HIS A 7 -15.23 17.82 -11.56
N ASN A 8 -14.43 16.80 -11.87
CA ASN A 8 -14.73 15.78 -12.87
C ASN A 8 -14.65 14.40 -12.22
N ALA A 9 -15.74 13.65 -12.29
CA ALA A 9 -15.77 12.24 -11.93
C ALA A 9 -15.57 11.38 -13.18
N SER A 10 -14.76 10.33 -13.06
CA SER A 10 -14.51 9.35 -14.12
C SER A 10 -14.50 7.94 -13.54
N ASP A 11 -14.47 6.92 -14.40
CA ASP A 11 -14.31 5.53 -13.97
C ASP A 11 -13.00 5.29 -13.19
N ARG A 12 -12.01 6.18 -13.32
CA ARG A 12 -10.73 6.10 -12.61
C ARG A 12 -10.75 6.78 -11.23
N GLY A 13 -11.78 7.56 -10.91
CA GLY A 13 -11.91 8.33 -9.68
C GLY A 13 -12.33 9.78 -9.91
N GLY A 14 -12.36 10.56 -8.83
CA GLY A 14 -12.72 11.97 -8.84
C GLY A 14 -11.50 12.89 -8.88
N VAL A 15 -11.49 13.86 -9.80
CA VAL A 15 -10.49 14.93 -9.88
C VAL A 15 -11.14 16.27 -9.55
N THR A 16 -10.57 16.98 -8.58
CA THR A 16 -10.92 18.37 -8.27
C THR A 16 -9.73 19.25 -8.60
N ALA A 17 -9.86 20.07 -9.64
CA ALA A 17 -8.89 21.08 -10.00
C ALA A 17 -9.29 22.43 -9.39
N VAL A 18 -8.34 23.12 -8.77
CA VAL A 18 -8.52 24.47 -8.23
C VAL A 18 -7.47 25.37 -8.86
N GLN A 19 -7.86 26.53 -9.38
CA GLN A 19 -6.93 27.54 -9.84
C GLN A 19 -7.02 28.75 -8.91
N ILE A 20 -5.90 29.17 -8.32
CA ILE A 20 -5.80 30.27 -7.37
C ILE A 20 -4.62 31.15 -7.79
N ASP A 21 -4.89 32.37 -8.25
CA ASP A 21 -3.85 33.37 -8.57
C ASP A 21 -2.71 32.84 -9.46
N GLY A 22 -3.06 32.03 -10.47
CA GLY A 22 -2.11 31.42 -11.40
C GLY A 22 -1.53 30.07 -10.95
N ALA A 23 -1.66 29.70 -9.66
CA ALA A 23 -1.37 28.36 -9.19
C ALA A 23 -2.50 27.40 -9.53
N ARG A 24 -2.16 26.22 -10.09
CA ARG A 24 -3.12 25.14 -10.34
C ARG A 24 -2.87 24.01 -9.36
N LEU A 25 -3.88 23.69 -8.59
CA LEU A 25 -3.94 22.54 -7.71
C LEU A 25 -4.87 21.49 -8.32
N SER A 26 -4.55 20.23 -8.10
CA SER A 26 -5.40 19.12 -8.49
C SER A 26 -5.34 18.08 -7.39
N VAL A 27 -6.52 17.71 -6.92
CA VAL A 27 -6.73 16.66 -5.93
C VAL A 27 -7.42 15.52 -6.67
N PHE A 28 -6.77 14.37 -6.74
CA PHE A 28 -7.28 13.17 -7.37
C PHE A 28 -7.40 12.06 -6.33
N LEU A 29 -8.64 11.59 -6.12
CA LEU A 29 -8.91 10.41 -5.31
C LEU A 29 -9.18 9.23 -6.26
N PRO A 30 -8.26 8.25 -6.36
CA PRO A 30 -8.44 7.10 -7.23
C PRO A 30 -9.62 6.23 -6.78
N ARG A 31 -10.40 5.71 -7.73
CA ARG A 31 -11.57 4.86 -7.43
C ARG A 31 -11.20 3.61 -6.60
N VAL A 32 -10.06 3.00 -6.90
CA VAL A 32 -9.54 1.85 -6.13
C VAL A 32 -9.34 2.18 -4.64
N VAL A 33 -8.96 3.42 -4.32
CA VAL A 33 -8.83 3.91 -2.94
C VAL A 33 -10.21 4.19 -2.33
N GLU A 34 -11.14 4.75 -3.11
CA GLU A 34 -12.52 5.01 -2.65
C GLU A 34 -13.29 3.74 -2.30
N GLU A 35 -13.05 2.66 -3.05
CA GLU A 35 -13.70 1.37 -2.89
C GLU A 35 -12.98 0.47 -1.88
N TYR A 36 -11.79 0.85 -1.42
CA TYR A 36 -11.06 0.07 -0.43
C TYR A 36 -11.76 0.13 0.93
N ALA A 37 -12.17 -1.02 1.47
CA ALA A 37 -13.11 -1.10 2.57
C ALA A 37 -12.59 -0.45 3.87
N GLU A 38 -11.29 -0.54 4.11
CA GLU A 38 -10.64 -0.16 5.36
C GLU A 38 -10.46 1.35 5.52
N ILE A 39 -10.21 2.09 4.43
CA ILE A 39 -9.94 3.54 4.45
C ILE A 39 -10.83 4.35 3.50
N GLY A 40 -11.43 3.72 2.49
CA GLY A 40 -12.20 4.34 1.43
C GLY A 40 -13.38 5.18 1.95
N PRO A 41 -14.20 4.70 2.91
CA PRO A 41 -15.27 5.51 3.50
C PRO A 41 -14.76 6.83 4.11
N THR A 42 -13.65 6.78 4.84
CA THR A 42 -13.02 7.96 5.47
C THR A 42 -12.50 8.92 4.42
N LEU A 43 -11.77 8.41 3.41
CA LEU A 43 -11.19 9.24 2.35
C LEU A 43 -12.27 9.85 1.45
N ARG A 44 -13.34 9.12 1.15
CA ARG A 44 -14.49 9.61 0.39
C ARG A 44 -15.21 10.73 1.13
N ALA A 45 -15.51 10.54 2.42
CA ALA A 45 -16.14 11.57 3.24
C ALA A 45 -15.27 12.83 3.33
N HIS A 46 -13.96 12.66 3.51
CA HIS A 46 -13.03 13.78 3.52
C HIS A 46 -12.98 14.49 2.16
N ASN A 47 -12.90 13.76 1.05
CA ASN A 47 -12.88 14.34 -0.30
C ASN A 47 -14.17 15.13 -0.57
N GLN A 48 -15.33 14.58 -0.24
CA GLN A 48 -16.62 15.28 -0.36
C GLN A 48 -16.64 16.59 0.43
N ALA A 49 -16.12 16.59 1.66
CA ALA A 49 -16.00 17.80 2.46
C ALA A 49 -15.04 18.82 1.81
N VAL A 50 -13.87 18.38 1.33
CA VAL A 50 -12.89 19.24 0.64
C VAL A 50 -13.51 19.89 -0.60
N VAL A 51 -14.18 19.11 -1.45
CA VAL A 51 -14.88 19.64 -2.63
C VAL A 51 -15.96 20.63 -2.23
N GLY A 52 -16.75 20.33 -1.19
CA GLY A 52 -17.78 21.23 -0.68
C GLY A 52 -17.21 22.56 -0.16
N TYR A 53 -16.08 22.52 0.55
CA TYR A 53 -15.41 23.72 1.05
C TYR A 53 -14.82 24.57 -0.09
N LEU A 54 -14.18 23.93 -1.08
CA LEU A 54 -13.61 24.62 -2.23
C LEU A 54 -14.69 25.26 -3.11
N ASN A 55 -15.80 24.56 -3.34
CA ASN A 55 -16.93 25.12 -4.11
C ASN A 55 -17.53 26.34 -3.41
N ARG A 56 -17.73 26.27 -2.08
CA ARG A 56 -18.22 27.42 -1.30
C ARG A 56 -17.30 28.63 -1.44
N LEU A 57 -15.99 28.42 -1.29
CA LEU A 57 -15.00 29.49 -1.45
C LEU A 57 -15.01 30.08 -2.87
N ALA A 58 -15.24 29.25 -3.89
CA ALA A 58 -15.39 29.71 -5.28
C ALA A 58 -16.65 30.56 -5.50
N ASP A 59 -17.76 30.16 -4.89
CA ASP A 59 -19.03 30.87 -4.99
C ASP A 59 -18.94 32.22 -4.26
N GLU A 60 -18.36 32.27 -3.07
CA GLU A 60 -18.14 33.53 -2.34
C GLU A 60 -17.22 34.50 -3.11
N PHE A 61 -16.19 33.97 -3.79
CA PHE A 61 -15.36 34.79 -4.69
C PHE A 61 -16.18 35.35 -5.86
N ARG A 62 -17.05 34.53 -6.47
CA ARG A 62 -17.93 34.95 -7.57
C ARG A 62 -18.94 36.01 -7.13
N ASP A 63 -19.41 35.92 -5.89
CA ASP A 63 -20.33 36.89 -5.26
C ASP A 63 -19.64 38.19 -4.83
N GLY A 64 -18.33 38.32 -5.09
CA GLY A 64 -17.57 39.57 -4.93
C GLY A 64 -16.70 39.64 -3.68
N LEU A 65 -16.53 38.54 -2.93
CA LEU A 65 -15.58 38.48 -1.81
C LEU A 65 -14.14 38.61 -2.36
N THR A 66 -13.47 39.72 -2.03
CA THR A 66 -12.14 40.04 -2.56
C THR A 66 -11.21 40.62 -1.49
N GLY A 67 -9.92 40.75 -1.83
CA GLY A 67 -8.91 41.40 -0.99
C GLY A 67 -8.66 40.70 0.35
N ALA A 68 -8.57 41.47 1.42
CA ALA A 68 -8.27 40.96 2.76
C ALA A 68 -9.34 39.99 3.28
N LYS A 69 -10.63 40.24 2.98
CA LYS A 69 -11.72 39.36 3.41
C LYS A 69 -11.65 37.98 2.75
N PHE A 70 -11.36 37.96 1.44
CA PHE A 70 -11.15 36.70 0.72
C PHE A 70 -9.92 35.94 1.23
N THR A 71 -8.85 36.66 1.57
CA THR A 71 -7.64 36.04 2.14
C THR A 71 -7.93 35.36 3.47
N ALA A 72 -8.70 36.01 4.36
CA ALA A 72 -9.12 35.42 5.62
C ALA A 72 -10.03 34.19 5.42
N GLU A 73 -10.95 34.23 4.46
CA GLU A 73 -11.82 33.09 4.18
C GLU A 73 -11.09 31.91 3.52
N LYS A 74 -10.10 32.18 2.65
CA LYS A 74 -9.18 31.15 2.13
C LYS A 74 -8.49 30.40 3.27
N GLU A 75 -7.91 31.16 4.21
CA GLU A 75 -7.20 30.59 5.36
C GLU A 75 -8.14 29.77 6.24
N LYS A 76 -9.32 30.32 6.57
CA LYS A 76 -10.37 29.61 7.32
C LYS A 76 -10.79 28.33 6.61
N THR A 77 -10.97 28.37 5.29
CA THR A 77 -11.30 27.21 4.47
C THR A 77 -10.21 26.13 4.56
N GLY A 78 -8.94 26.51 4.47
CA GLY A 78 -7.81 25.60 4.67
C GLY A 78 -7.82 24.96 6.06
N ARG A 79 -8.06 25.75 7.12
CA ARG A 79 -8.15 25.25 8.49
C ARG A 79 -9.33 24.30 8.70
N MET A 80 -10.48 24.54 8.04
CA MET A 80 -11.64 23.63 8.09
C MET A 80 -11.37 22.26 7.48
N MET A 81 -10.38 22.12 6.58
CA MET A 81 -9.98 20.84 6.01
C MET A 81 -9.13 19.98 6.97
N LEU A 82 -8.46 20.60 7.96
CA LEU A 82 -7.49 19.93 8.83
C LEU A 82 -8.07 18.75 9.63
N PRO A 83 -9.24 18.85 10.29
CA PRO A 83 -9.74 17.73 11.10
C PRO A 83 -10.00 16.47 10.26
N GLY A 84 -10.58 16.63 9.06
CA GLY A 84 -10.80 15.54 8.13
C GLY A 84 -9.48 14.97 7.59
N PHE A 85 -8.51 15.84 7.30
CA PHE A 85 -7.18 15.44 6.85
C PHE A 85 -6.45 14.62 7.92
N VAL A 86 -6.45 15.05 9.19
CA VAL A 86 -5.87 14.31 10.32
C VAL A 86 -6.53 12.95 10.50
N SER A 87 -7.86 12.88 10.42
CA SER A 87 -8.60 11.63 10.51
C SER A 87 -8.21 10.66 9.38
N ALA A 88 -8.09 11.17 8.16
CA ALA A 88 -7.69 10.40 7.00
C ALA A 88 -6.23 9.90 7.10
N VAL A 89 -5.29 10.75 7.52
CA VAL A 89 -3.89 10.38 7.76
C VAL A 89 -3.81 9.25 8.81
N LYS A 90 -4.51 9.38 9.93
CA LYS A 90 -4.53 8.35 10.98
C LYS A 90 -5.09 7.02 10.49
N ALA A 91 -6.14 7.05 9.66
CA ALA A 91 -6.71 5.85 9.05
C ALA A 91 -5.70 5.14 8.13
N VAL A 92 -5.03 5.89 7.26
CA VAL A 92 -3.99 5.37 6.35
C VAL A 92 -2.80 4.82 7.14
N GLN A 93 -2.30 5.54 8.16
CA GLN A 93 -1.19 5.10 9.01
C GLN A 93 -1.52 3.80 9.77
N LYS A 94 -2.74 3.70 10.32
CA LYS A 94 -3.21 2.48 11.00
C LYS A 94 -3.21 1.30 10.04
N GLU A 95 -3.72 1.50 8.83
CA GLU A 95 -3.79 0.44 7.83
C GLU A 95 -2.39 0.07 7.29
N HIS A 96 -1.49 1.04 7.13
CA HIS A 96 -0.10 0.79 6.80
C HIS A 96 0.61 -0.05 7.87
N ALA A 97 0.38 0.23 9.16
CA ALA A 97 0.89 -0.59 10.25
C ALA A 97 0.33 -2.02 10.21
N ALA A 98 -0.97 -2.18 9.89
CA ALA A 98 -1.59 -3.50 9.76
C ALA A 98 -1.03 -4.30 8.58
N VAL A 99 -0.84 -3.67 7.41
CA VAL A 99 -0.24 -4.29 6.22
C VAL A 99 1.23 -4.66 6.49
N LYS A 100 2.01 -3.76 7.11
CA LYS A 100 3.39 -4.03 7.49
C LYS A 100 3.51 -5.22 8.44
N LEU A 101 2.66 -5.27 9.47
CA LEU A 101 2.63 -6.39 10.41
C LEU A 101 2.24 -7.70 9.70
N ALA A 102 1.23 -7.66 8.82
CA ALA A 102 0.81 -8.83 8.05
C ALA A 102 1.93 -9.34 7.13
N ARG A 103 2.69 -8.44 6.48
CA ARG A 103 3.85 -8.81 5.65
C ARG A 103 4.93 -9.49 6.48
N ILE A 104 5.27 -8.91 7.63
CA ILE A 104 6.25 -9.49 8.56
C ILE A 104 5.77 -10.87 9.02
N GLU A 105 4.52 -11.01 9.43
CA GLU A 105 3.99 -12.30 9.89
C GLU A 105 3.92 -13.36 8.79
N MET A 106 3.64 -12.97 7.54
CA MET A 106 3.69 -13.91 6.41
C MET A 106 5.13 -14.34 6.06
N ALA A 107 6.10 -13.44 6.14
CA ALA A 107 7.51 -13.73 5.84
C ALA A 107 8.26 -14.42 7.00
N ARG A 108 7.81 -14.22 8.24
CA ARG A 108 8.46 -14.75 9.44
C ARG A 108 8.44 -16.27 9.45
N LEU A 109 9.63 -16.86 9.52
CA LEU A 109 9.84 -18.29 9.68
C LEU A 109 9.16 -18.81 10.95
N ASP A 110 8.43 -19.92 10.83
CA ASP A 110 7.93 -20.70 11.95
C ASP A 110 8.92 -21.81 12.29
N GLU A 111 9.75 -21.59 13.31
CA GLU A 111 10.76 -22.54 13.80
C GLU A 111 10.17 -23.93 14.12
N SER A 112 8.89 -24.02 14.51
CA SER A 112 8.24 -25.30 14.82
C SER A 112 7.94 -26.14 13.59
N LYS A 113 7.88 -25.51 12.41
CA LYS A 113 7.61 -26.15 11.11
C LYS A 113 8.83 -26.16 10.21
N ALA A 114 9.89 -25.44 10.59
CA ALA A 114 11.13 -25.36 9.85
C ALA A 114 11.87 -26.71 9.84
N PRO A 115 12.63 -27.02 8.77
CA PRO A 115 13.56 -28.15 8.79
C PRO A 115 14.57 -27.98 9.92
N SER A 116 15.15 -29.07 10.43
CA SER A 116 16.16 -28.98 11.48
C SER A 116 17.35 -28.11 11.04
N PRO A 117 18.03 -27.41 11.98
CA PRO A 117 19.17 -26.54 11.63
C PRO A 117 20.27 -27.24 10.82
N ILE A 118 20.49 -28.54 11.08
CA ILE A 118 21.45 -29.36 10.34
C ILE A 118 21.03 -29.50 8.86
N VAL A 119 19.76 -29.84 8.61
CA VAL A 119 19.23 -29.96 7.24
C VAL A 119 19.30 -28.62 6.51
N ARG A 120 18.97 -27.51 7.17
CA ARG A 120 19.08 -26.17 6.57
C ARG A 120 20.53 -25.83 6.22
N SER A 121 21.47 -26.14 7.11
CA SER A 121 22.91 -25.95 6.87
C SER A 121 23.40 -26.74 5.65
N ASP A 122 23.02 -28.02 5.56
CA ASP A 122 23.40 -28.88 4.44
C ASP A 122 22.82 -28.39 3.11
N LEU A 123 21.55 -27.97 3.10
CA LEU A 123 20.90 -27.43 1.91
C LEU A 123 21.59 -26.15 1.41
N ARG A 124 21.90 -25.22 2.32
CA ARG A 124 22.67 -24.01 1.97
C ARG A 124 24.01 -24.35 1.35
N ARG A 125 24.76 -25.27 1.97
CA ARG A 125 26.08 -25.67 1.48
C ARG A 125 26.00 -26.26 0.07
N ARG A 126 24.98 -27.07 -0.20
CA ARG A 126 24.76 -27.65 -1.54
C ARG A 126 24.45 -26.58 -2.59
N VAL A 127 23.60 -25.60 -2.29
CA VAL A 127 23.28 -24.50 -3.21
C VAL A 127 24.51 -23.60 -3.44
N PHE A 128 25.26 -23.31 -2.39
CA PHE A 128 26.45 -22.46 -2.51
C PHE A 128 27.55 -23.11 -3.35
N ALA A 129 27.69 -24.44 -3.27
CA ALA A 129 28.65 -25.20 -4.07
C ALA A 129 28.32 -25.23 -5.59
N GLN A 130 27.13 -24.76 -5.99
CA GLN A 130 26.76 -24.65 -7.40
C GLN A 130 27.37 -23.40 -8.06
N ASP A 131 27.53 -23.48 -9.38
CA ASP A 131 27.81 -22.31 -10.22
C ASP A 131 26.62 -21.32 -10.23
N ALA A 132 26.85 -20.10 -10.71
CA ALA A 132 25.84 -19.05 -10.68
C ALA A 132 24.53 -19.43 -11.41
N PRO A 133 24.55 -20.04 -12.62
CA PRO A 133 23.32 -20.44 -13.30
C PRO A 133 22.50 -21.48 -12.51
N ASN A 134 23.15 -22.51 -11.97
CA ASN A 134 22.43 -23.55 -11.21
C ASN A 134 21.94 -23.04 -9.85
N ARG A 135 22.68 -22.11 -9.23
CA ARG A 135 22.23 -21.42 -8.01
C ARG A 135 20.96 -20.62 -8.26
N ILE A 136 20.92 -19.83 -9.33
CA ILE A 136 19.72 -19.06 -9.73
C ILE A 136 18.56 -20.02 -10.03
N ALA A 137 18.82 -21.13 -10.72
CA ALA A 137 17.80 -22.14 -10.99
C ALA A 137 17.26 -22.78 -9.70
N SER A 138 18.12 -23.03 -8.71
CA SER A 138 17.74 -23.57 -7.40
C SER A 138 16.89 -22.58 -6.60
N LEU A 139 17.22 -21.29 -6.62
CA LEU A 139 16.41 -20.25 -5.96
C LEU A 139 15.03 -20.13 -6.61
N ASN A 140 14.97 -20.08 -7.95
CA ASN A 140 13.70 -19.96 -8.68
C ASN A 140 12.76 -21.16 -8.48
N ASN A 141 13.31 -22.36 -8.29
CA ASN A 141 12.55 -23.60 -8.14
C ASN A 141 12.56 -24.15 -6.70
N ALA A 142 12.93 -23.32 -5.71
CA ALA A 142 13.08 -23.79 -4.34
C ALA A 142 11.77 -24.40 -3.81
N ASN A 143 11.87 -25.56 -3.16
CA ASN A 143 10.81 -26.07 -2.30
C ASN A 143 10.89 -25.39 -0.92
N TYR A 144 9.94 -25.68 -0.02
CA TYR A 144 9.89 -25.02 1.28
C TYR A 144 11.19 -25.19 2.09
N GLU A 145 11.77 -26.38 2.10
CA GLU A 145 12.97 -26.70 2.88
C GLU A 145 14.17 -25.90 2.37
N LEU A 146 14.35 -25.85 1.05
CA LEU A 146 15.42 -25.07 0.42
C LEU A 146 15.19 -23.57 0.58
N ALA A 147 13.96 -23.10 0.37
CA ALA A 147 13.61 -21.70 0.51
C ALA A 147 13.82 -21.22 1.96
N CYS A 148 13.44 -22.01 2.95
CA CYS A 148 13.72 -21.74 4.36
C CYS A 148 15.23 -21.62 4.63
N ALA A 149 16.01 -22.56 4.09
CA ALA A 149 17.46 -22.57 4.27
C ALA A 149 18.14 -21.35 3.64
N CYS A 150 17.72 -20.94 2.44
CA CYS A 150 18.26 -19.79 1.73
C CYS A 150 17.80 -18.46 2.33
N TYR A 151 16.54 -18.33 2.73
CA TYR A 151 16.01 -17.10 3.31
C TYR A 151 16.70 -16.74 4.63
N GLU A 152 17.09 -17.73 5.44
CA GLU A 152 17.80 -17.55 6.73
C GLU A 152 19.14 -16.79 6.58
N VAL A 153 19.83 -16.88 5.44
CA VAL A 153 21.14 -16.24 5.22
C VAL A 153 21.10 -14.99 4.35
N GLY A 154 19.99 -14.72 3.66
CA GLY A 154 19.78 -13.50 2.88
C GLY A 154 20.50 -13.44 1.52
N PRO A 155 20.28 -12.35 0.77
CA PRO A 155 20.78 -12.18 -0.61
C PRO A 155 22.30 -12.10 -0.70
N ASP A 156 22.94 -11.43 0.26
CA ASP A 156 24.39 -11.19 0.30
C ASP A 156 25.19 -12.49 0.26
N TYR A 157 24.65 -13.55 0.88
CA TYR A 157 25.29 -14.86 0.91
C TYR A 157 25.34 -15.55 -0.47
N PHE A 158 24.35 -15.29 -1.33
CA PHE A 158 24.23 -15.93 -2.63
C PHE A 158 24.81 -15.11 -3.79
N ALA A 159 25.14 -13.84 -3.55
CA ALA A 159 25.67 -12.90 -4.55
C ALA A 159 24.82 -12.88 -5.84
N VAL A 160 23.49 -12.81 -5.66
CA VAL A 160 22.51 -12.73 -6.75
C VAL A 160 21.99 -11.31 -6.92
N ASP A 161 21.52 -10.99 -8.12
CA ASP A 161 20.86 -9.71 -8.40
C ASP A 161 19.57 -9.55 -7.56
N ASP A 162 19.30 -8.31 -7.15
CA ASP A 162 18.14 -7.97 -6.31
C ASP A 162 16.82 -8.46 -6.93
N ARG A 163 16.66 -8.39 -8.26
CA ARG A 163 15.43 -8.85 -8.93
C ARG A 163 15.22 -10.35 -8.85
N ILE A 164 16.31 -11.12 -8.78
CA ILE A 164 16.25 -12.57 -8.58
C ILE A 164 15.85 -12.85 -7.13
N TRP A 165 16.45 -12.10 -6.20
CA TRP A 165 16.13 -12.24 -4.78
C TRP A 165 14.68 -11.87 -4.47
N GLU A 166 14.15 -10.77 -5.02
CA GLU A 166 12.75 -10.37 -4.86
C GLU A 166 11.77 -11.46 -5.30
N LYS A 167 12.04 -12.12 -6.44
CA LYS A 167 11.23 -13.25 -6.92
C LYS A 167 11.32 -14.45 -5.98
N PHE A 168 12.52 -14.75 -5.49
CA PHE A 168 12.73 -15.81 -4.50
C PHE A 168 11.99 -15.51 -3.20
N GLU A 169 12.04 -14.27 -2.71
CA GLU A 169 11.38 -13.84 -1.48
C GLU A 169 9.86 -13.95 -1.59
N GLN A 170 9.27 -13.54 -2.73
CA GLN A 170 7.85 -13.76 -2.99
C GLN A 170 7.47 -15.25 -2.93
N ARG A 171 8.26 -16.12 -3.58
CA ARG A 171 8.07 -17.57 -3.53
C ARG A 171 8.20 -18.11 -2.10
N TRP A 172 9.19 -17.63 -1.33
CA TRP A 172 9.38 -17.98 0.07
C TRP A 172 8.13 -17.64 0.89
N ILE A 173 7.59 -16.42 0.77
CA ILE A 173 6.41 -15.98 1.51
C ILE A 173 5.21 -16.90 1.21
N VAL A 174 5.01 -17.29 -0.06
CA VAL A 174 3.94 -18.22 -0.46
C VAL A 174 4.11 -19.59 0.18
N LEU A 175 5.30 -20.19 0.03
CA LEU A 175 5.60 -21.51 0.60
C LEU A 175 5.49 -21.51 2.13
N ASN A 176 5.97 -20.45 2.77
CA ASN A 176 5.87 -20.26 4.22
C ASN A 176 4.42 -20.10 4.65
N HIS A 177 3.60 -19.37 3.89
CA HIS A 177 2.18 -19.24 4.18
C HIS A 177 1.44 -20.59 4.09
N VAL A 178 1.72 -21.41 3.07
CA VAL A 178 1.17 -22.78 2.96
C VAL A 178 1.51 -23.60 4.22
N LYS A 179 2.78 -23.61 4.62
CA LYS A 179 3.22 -24.37 5.80
C LYS A 179 2.67 -23.82 7.11
N LYS A 180 2.76 -22.51 7.35
CA LYS A 180 2.26 -21.85 8.58
C LYS A 180 0.76 -22.03 8.77
N SER A 181 -0.01 -21.87 7.70
CA SER A 181 -1.47 -22.05 7.73
C SER A 181 -1.90 -23.53 7.72
N ASN A 182 -0.96 -24.47 7.61
CA ASN A 182 -1.23 -25.89 7.42
C ASN A 182 -2.24 -26.13 6.28
N LEU A 183 -2.04 -25.41 5.18
CA LEU A 183 -3.00 -25.38 4.08
C LEU A 183 -2.93 -26.71 3.32
N VAL A 184 -3.90 -27.58 3.59
CA VAL A 184 -4.03 -28.88 2.95
C VAL A 184 -5.35 -28.91 2.20
N LEU A 185 -5.27 -28.94 0.86
CA LEU A 185 -6.44 -29.02 0.00
C LEU A 185 -6.54 -30.41 -0.60
N PRO A 186 -7.70 -31.09 -0.50
CA PRO A 186 -7.89 -32.36 -1.18
C PRO A 186 -7.94 -32.13 -2.69
N ARG A 187 -7.35 -33.06 -3.46
CA ARG A 187 -7.53 -33.09 -4.92
C ARG A 187 -9.02 -33.22 -5.25
N GLN A 188 -9.46 -32.48 -6.27
CA GLN A 188 -10.83 -32.56 -6.76
C GLN A 188 -10.93 -33.67 -7.79
N SER A 189 -11.85 -34.62 -7.57
CA SER A 189 -12.23 -35.57 -8.60
C SER A 189 -12.74 -34.82 -9.83
N THR A 190 -12.14 -35.09 -10.98
CA THR A 190 -12.61 -34.62 -12.29
C THR A 190 -13.36 -35.77 -12.99
N PRO A 191 -14.22 -35.49 -13.99
CA PRO A 191 -14.85 -36.54 -14.79
C PRO A 191 -13.84 -37.54 -15.37
N GLU A 192 -12.63 -37.09 -15.67
CA GLU A 192 -11.52 -37.88 -16.22
C GLU A 192 -10.73 -38.65 -15.14
N ASN A 193 -10.74 -38.19 -13.88
CA ASN A 193 -10.03 -38.79 -12.74
C ASN A 193 -10.91 -38.80 -11.48
N LEU A 194 -11.86 -39.75 -11.44
CA LEU A 194 -12.85 -39.87 -10.36
C LEU A 194 -12.25 -40.28 -9.01
N THR A 195 -11.05 -40.88 -9.01
CA THR A 195 -10.42 -41.51 -7.83
C THR A 195 -9.09 -40.87 -7.42
N GLU A 196 -8.82 -39.62 -7.81
CA GLU A 196 -7.60 -38.96 -7.35
C GLU A 196 -7.60 -38.82 -5.83
N SER A 197 -6.61 -39.45 -5.19
CA SER A 197 -6.39 -39.39 -3.75
C SER A 197 -5.13 -38.59 -3.45
N GLY A 198 -5.12 -37.91 -2.30
CA GLY A 198 -3.99 -37.09 -1.84
C GLY A 198 -4.24 -35.59 -1.89
N ASN A 199 -3.19 -34.84 -1.57
CA ASN A 199 -3.23 -33.39 -1.47
C ASN A 199 -2.94 -32.72 -2.82
N ASP A 200 -3.52 -31.56 -3.02
CA ASP A 200 -3.30 -30.67 -4.15
C ASP A 200 -2.40 -29.51 -3.71
N ASP A 201 -1.10 -29.77 -3.70
CA ASP A 201 -0.09 -28.79 -3.27
C ASP A 201 -0.06 -27.58 -4.21
N GLN A 202 -0.33 -27.77 -5.51
CA GLN A 202 -0.38 -26.67 -6.48
C GLN A 202 -1.54 -25.72 -6.20
N ARG A 203 -2.71 -26.27 -5.88
CA ARG A 203 -3.86 -25.44 -5.51
C ARG A 203 -3.67 -24.76 -4.15
N ALA A 204 -2.98 -25.41 -3.21
CA ALA A 204 -2.60 -24.80 -1.95
C ALA A 204 -1.65 -23.61 -2.17
N GLU A 205 -0.61 -23.77 -2.98
CA GLU A 205 0.28 -22.69 -3.39
C GLU A 205 -0.48 -21.57 -4.12
N ALA A 206 -1.39 -21.88 -5.04
CA ALA A 206 -2.18 -20.88 -5.74
C ALA A 206 -3.10 -20.08 -4.81
N LEU A 207 -3.67 -20.71 -3.78
CA LEU A 207 -4.46 -20.01 -2.77
C LEU A 207 -3.59 -19.11 -1.88
N ALA A 208 -2.40 -19.59 -1.50
CA ALA A 208 -1.43 -18.80 -0.77
C ALA A 208 -0.93 -17.61 -1.59
N GLN A 209 -0.65 -17.79 -2.89
CA GLN A 209 -0.30 -16.72 -3.81
C GLN A 209 -1.39 -15.64 -3.86
N LYS A 210 -2.67 -16.03 -3.97
CA LYS A 210 -3.78 -15.05 -3.91
C LYS A 210 -3.81 -14.25 -2.61
N ALA A 211 -3.44 -14.85 -1.48
CA ALA A 211 -3.35 -14.12 -0.20
C ALA A 211 -2.19 -13.12 -0.19
N VAL A 212 -1.04 -13.49 -0.76
CA VAL A 212 0.13 -12.60 -0.93
C VAL A 212 -0.18 -11.47 -1.91
N ASP A 213 -0.81 -11.77 -3.04
CA ASP A 213 -1.23 -10.77 -4.04
C ASP A 213 -2.22 -9.78 -3.44
N LYS A 214 -3.19 -10.28 -2.64
CA LYS A 214 -4.13 -9.40 -1.92
C LYS A 214 -3.38 -8.45 -0.99
N LEU A 215 -2.37 -8.92 -0.27
CA LEU A 215 -1.59 -8.07 0.63
C LEU A 215 -0.73 -7.06 -0.14
N THR A 216 -0.22 -7.45 -1.32
CA THR A 216 0.53 -6.56 -2.22
C THR A 216 -0.37 -5.46 -2.76
N HIS A 217 -1.55 -5.81 -3.24
CA HIS A 217 -2.54 -4.85 -3.73
C HIS A 217 -3.01 -3.88 -2.64
N ARG A 218 -3.16 -4.35 -1.39
CA ARG A 218 -3.43 -3.47 -0.24
C ARG A 218 -2.33 -2.43 -0.05
N ALA A 219 -1.06 -2.81 -0.18
CA ALA A 219 0.05 -1.87 -0.05
C ALA A 219 0.09 -0.84 -1.19
N GLU A 220 -0.09 -1.27 -2.44
CA GLU A 220 -0.18 -0.37 -3.60
C GLU A 220 -1.34 0.62 -3.46
N THR A 221 -2.48 0.16 -2.94
CA THR A 221 -3.64 1.02 -2.68
C THR A 221 -3.33 2.07 -1.61
N LEU A 222 -2.52 1.73 -0.60
CA LEU A 222 -2.08 2.68 0.42
C LEU A 222 -1.14 3.74 -0.14
N GLU A 223 -0.23 3.38 -1.05
CA GLU A 223 0.64 4.36 -1.74
C GLU A 223 -0.19 5.40 -2.50
N LEU A 224 -1.23 4.96 -3.22
CA LEU A 224 -2.18 5.84 -3.89
C LEU A 224 -2.95 6.73 -2.91
N ALA A 225 -3.33 6.20 -1.74
CA ALA A 225 -3.99 6.97 -0.68
C ALA A 225 -3.06 8.04 -0.09
N GLU A 226 -1.78 7.72 0.12
CA GLU A 226 -0.77 8.69 0.56
C GLU A 226 -0.55 9.80 -0.46
N ASP A 227 -0.51 9.47 -1.75
CA ASP A 227 -0.38 10.47 -2.80
C ASP A 227 -1.58 11.41 -2.88
N TYR A 228 -2.80 10.89 -2.64
CA TYR A 228 -3.98 11.73 -2.45
C TYR A 228 -3.81 12.66 -1.23
N LEU A 229 -3.37 12.15 -0.08
CA LEU A 229 -3.17 12.97 1.12
C LEU A 229 -2.09 14.05 0.92
N LYS A 230 -1.01 13.75 0.19
CA LYS A 230 0.01 14.74 -0.19
C LYS A 230 -0.59 15.86 -1.05
N GLN A 231 -1.54 15.55 -1.93
CA GLN A 231 -2.25 16.56 -2.74
C GLN A 231 -3.16 17.44 -1.87
N ILE A 232 -3.86 16.86 -0.89
CA ILE A 232 -4.64 17.63 0.10
C ILE A 232 -3.73 18.55 0.91
N LEU A 233 -2.59 18.05 1.40
CA LEU A 233 -1.62 18.84 2.16
C LEU A 233 -1.14 20.05 1.35
N ARG A 234 -0.85 19.85 0.06
CA ARG A 234 -0.50 20.95 -0.87
C ARG A 234 -1.65 21.94 -1.03
N ALA A 235 -2.89 21.47 -1.16
CA ALA A 235 -4.05 22.33 -1.25
C ALA A 235 -4.25 23.20 0.00
N VAL A 236 -4.16 22.59 1.19
CA VAL A 236 -4.22 23.30 2.48
C VAL A 236 -3.10 24.34 2.57
N SER A 237 -1.86 23.97 2.22
CA SER A 237 -0.69 24.87 2.25
C SER A 237 -0.90 26.12 1.39
N VAL A 238 -1.48 25.97 0.19
CA VAL A 238 -1.78 27.11 -0.69
C VAL A 238 -2.93 27.98 -0.17
N LEU A 239 -3.92 27.37 0.49
CA LEU A 239 -5.05 28.10 1.06
C LEU A 239 -4.65 28.92 2.30
N THR A 240 -3.79 28.36 3.16
CA THR A 240 -3.34 29.01 4.40
C THR A 240 -2.08 29.86 4.23
N GLY A 241 -1.31 29.63 3.16
CA GLY A 241 0.01 30.25 2.97
C GLY A 241 1.11 29.66 3.86
N LEU A 242 0.80 28.59 4.61
CA LEU A 242 1.75 27.89 5.46
C LEU A 242 2.63 26.93 4.64
N SER A 243 3.82 26.62 5.16
CA SER A 243 4.61 25.53 4.60
C SER A 243 3.94 24.18 4.89
N ALA A 244 4.24 23.15 4.10
CA ALA A 244 3.71 21.81 4.34
C ALA A 244 4.07 21.29 5.75
N MET A 245 5.25 21.67 6.27
CA MET A 245 5.68 21.29 7.62
C MET A 245 4.85 22.00 8.69
N ASP A 246 4.60 23.30 8.52
CA ASP A 246 3.77 24.07 9.46
C ASP A 246 2.33 23.56 9.50
N VAL A 247 1.78 23.16 8.35
CA VAL A 247 0.46 22.51 8.28
C VAL A 247 0.46 21.19 9.05
N LEU A 248 1.51 20.37 8.93
CA LEU A 248 1.63 19.13 9.68
C LEU A 248 1.77 19.37 11.18
N LYS A 249 2.49 20.43 11.60
CA LYS A 249 2.58 20.85 13.00
C LYS A 249 1.24 21.33 13.55
N GLU A 250 0.52 22.20 12.82
CA GLU A 250 -0.82 22.66 13.21
C GLU A 250 -1.81 21.49 13.30
N ALA A 251 -1.66 20.49 12.42
CA ALA A 251 -2.43 19.25 12.44
C ALA A 251 -2.04 18.28 13.58
N GLY A 252 -0.98 18.56 14.34
CA GLY A 252 -0.44 17.68 15.39
C GLY A 252 0.15 16.37 14.84
N LEU A 253 0.64 16.39 13.61
CA LEU A 253 1.21 15.24 12.88
C LEU A 253 2.75 15.28 12.78
N ALA A 254 3.39 16.40 13.14
CA ALA A 254 4.83 16.56 13.21
C ALA A 254 5.21 17.18 14.57
N SER A 255 6.36 16.79 15.14
CA SER A 255 6.93 17.43 16.34
C SER A 255 7.76 18.67 15.95
N ASP A 256 8.09 19.48 16.95
CA ASP A 256 8.87 20.72 16.78
C ASP A 256 10.40 20.51 16.72
N ASP A 257 10.85 19.24 16.64
CA ASP A 257 12.27 18.87 16.70
C ASP A 257 13.05 19.10 15.40
#